data_AF-C8WHZ4-F1
#
_entry.id   AF-C8WHZ4-F1
#
_cell.length_a   1.000
_cell.length_b   1.000
_cell.length_c   1.000
_cell.angle_alpha   90.00
_cell.angle_beta   90.00
_cell.angle_gamma   90.00
#
_symmetry.space_group_name_H-M   'P 1'
#
loop_
_entity.id
_entity.type
_entity.pdbx_description
1 polymer ?
#
loop_
_entity_poly.entity_id
_entity_poly.type
_entity_poly.pdbx_seq_one_letter_code
_entity_poly.pdbx_strand_id
1 'polypeptide(L)'
;MESFNIHKERQVREGIAHGLMSDRVMLYASPDFDHLQMQEIRWALEEGLDSELVSLFADPRIAWVSMHSIRSAAAQGLSSEQVRLLSQPALSLMQIQEIVQGFEKGLSLEQAAVYARPEIDWETMRRIREAFESGFDEDQARLYASPSFNEAQAEQIHKGFSAGLALGQVNSYAHPKYPASQMEQIRLGLEHGLPEASVNAYAQNSFSADQMEQIRLGMEHGLSLAQISAYAQAAYPWSQMALMRSGLEKGFNADQLSLLSSPDFDFWQLGTILRGLESGLSVEQVKTYARPTFDAGQMDQILLGLQEGLANDELSLYASSSFDAAQMAQIRKGLGENIPLDHIRVFANPHFETKQMEQILRGFEQRLSLDEVLTYALPDLTWYEMKKQRRSLGNGKARKGAHAPNETDDQPDERMFAFSYTKTYSKRFYVYADSREAAQKFIEDRIESAGGIPVEDLELAEAAVTYDQSLTENLYEHPTAIMEKDIYRLPSSNALASARQAGGAGIASKLFKRSGQQNRA
;
A
#
# COMPACT_ATOMS: atom_id res chain seq x y z
N MET A 1 -2.96 26.73 -67.76
CA MET A 1 -4.03 26.32 -66.84
C MET A 1 -3.99 24.81 -66.76
N GLU A 2 -3.30 24.24 -65.78
CA GLU A 2 -3.61 22.86 -65.41
C GLU A 2 -5.10 22.81 -65.04
N SER A 3 -5.86 21.93 -65.68
CA SER A 3 -7.32 21.93 -65.50
C SER A 3 -7.63 21.46 -64.09
N PHE A 4 -8.39 22.27 -63.35
CA PHE A 4 -8.99 21.82 -62.11
C PHE A 4 -9.76 20.53 -62.38
N ASN A 5 -9.61 19.53 -61.50
CA ASN A 5 -10.50 18.38 -61.56
C ASN A 5 -11.91 18.78 -61.08
N ILE A 6 -12.91 17.92 -61.33
CA ILE A 6 -14.31 18.23 -61.02
C ILE A 6 -14.53 18.61 -59.55
N HIS A 7 -13.73 18.04 -58.64
CA HIS A 7 -13.82 18.30 -57.21
C HIS A 7 -13.26 19.68 -56.84
N LYS A 8 -12.14 20.10 -57.42
CA LYS A 8 -11.59 21.45 -57.23
C LYS A 8 -12.52 22.51 -57.84
N GLU A 9 -13.05 22.29 -59.06
CA GLU A 9 -14.02 23.21 -59.67
C GLU A 9 -15.28 23.37 -58.81
N ARG A 10 -15.74 22.26 -58.20
CA ARG A 10 -16.88 22.28 -57.28
C ARG A 10 -16.62 23.20 -56.08
N GLN A 11 -15.44 23.14 -55.47
CA GLN A 11 -15.12 24.01 -54.33
C GLN A 11 -15.23 25.50 -54.70
N VAL A 12 -14.67 25.90 -55.86
CA VAL A 12 -14.75 27.28 -56.37
C VAL A 12 -16.19 27.72 -56.62
N ARG A 13 -16.99 26.87 -57.30
CA ARG A 13 -18.40 27.18 -57.59
C ARG A 13 -19.23 27.31 -56.32
N GLU A 14 -19.03 26.42 -55.35
CA GLU A 14 -19.72 26.46 -54.05
C GLU A 14 -19.35 27.73 -53.26
N GLY A 15 -18.08 28.15 -53.23
CA GLY A 15 -17.69 29.39 -52.56
C GLY A 15 -18.34 30.63 -53.18
N ILE A 16 -18.42 30.71 -54.52
CA ILE A 16 -19.14 31.79 -55.21
C ILE A 16 -20.64 31.72 -54.89
N ALA A 17 -21.22 30.52 -54.88
CA ALA A 17 -22.64 30.32 -54.57
C ALA A 17 -22.99 30.71 -53.12
N HIS A 18 -22.07 30.53 -52.18
CA HIS A 18 -22.18 30.99 -50.80
C HIS A 18 -21.79 32.47 -50.61
N GLY A 19 -21.55 33.20 -51.70
CA GLY A 19 -21.37 34.65 -51.67
C GLY A 19 -19.95 35.13 -51.37
N LEU A 20 -18.93 34.26 -51.43
CA LEU A 20 -17.55 34.68 -51.33
C LEU A 20 -17.18 35.57 -52.54
N MET A 21 -16.61 36.73 -52.24
CA MET A 21 -16.09 37.66 -53.25
C MET A 21 -14.88 37.06 -53.97
N SER A 22 -14.58 37.58 -55.17
CA SER A 22 -13.54 37.02 -56.03
C SER A 22 -12.16 37.00 -55.38
N ASP A 23 -11.81 38.02 -54.58
CA ASP A 23 -10.55 38.10 -53.83
C ASP A 23 -10.42 36.97 -52.80
N ARG A 24 -11.49 36.66 -52.07
CA ARG A 24 -11.55 35.53 -51.13
C ARG A 24 -11.47 34.18 -51.82
N VAL A 25 -12.15 34.02 -52.96
CA VAL A 25 -12.09 32.78 -53.75
C VAL A 25 -10.67 32.50 -54.27
N MET A 26 -9.92 33.55 -54.62
CA MET A 26 -8.54 33.43 -55.11
C MET A 26 -7.55 32.90 -54.06
N LEU A 27 -7.88 32.96 -52.76
CA LEU A 27 -7.02 32.41 -51.70
C LEU A 27 -6.86 30.88 -51.79
N TYR A 28 -7.90 30.18 -52.25
CA TYR A 28 -7.88 28.71 -52.33
C TYR A 28 -8.04 28.17 -53.76
N ALA A 29 -8.43 29.00 -54.72
CA ALA A 29 -8.50 28.63 -56.14
C ALA A 29 -7.10 28.52 -56.78
N SER A 30 -6.21 27.74 -56.18
CA SER A 30 -4.87 27.42 -56.68
C SER A 30 -4.77 25.93 -57.08
N PRO A 31 -4.04 25.60 -58.17
CA PRO A 31 -3.77 24.20 -58.53
C PRO A 31 -2.96 23.45 -57.48
N ASP A 32 -2.21 24.14 -56.63
CA ASP A 32 -1.33 23.54 -55.62
C ASP A 32 -2.09 22.86 -54.48
N PHE A 33 -3.31 23.31 -54.18
CA PHE A 33 -4.16 22.69 -53.16
C PHE A 33 -4.90 21.47 -53.72
N ASP A 34 -5.02 20.41 -52.92
CA ASP A 34 -6.01 19.38 -53.15
C ASP A 34 -7.43 19.89 -52.83
N HIS A 35 -8.45 19.14 -53.26
CA HIS A 35 -9.84 19.57 -53.09
C HIS A 35 -10.33 19.61 -51.63
N LEU A 36 -9.69 18.89 -50.71
CA LEU A 36 -10.00 18.90 -49.27
C LEU A 36 -9.33 20.11 -48.59
N GLN A 37 -8.09 20.44 -48.96
CA GLN A 37 -7.45 21.69 -48.54
C GLN A 37 -8.27 22.90 -49.01
N MET A 38 -8.71 22.91 -50.27
CA MET A 38 -9.61 23.94 -50.80
C MET A 38 -10.92 24.04 -50.01
N GLN A 39 -11.48 22.90 -49.60
CA GLN A 39 -12.70 22.83 -48.82
C GLN A 39 -12.51 23.47 -47.43
N GLU A 40 -11.43 23.15 -46.72
CA GLU A 40 -11.15 23.72 -45.40
C GLU A 40 -10.91 25.23 -45.47
N ILE A 41 -10.14 25.71 -46.46
CA ILE A 41 -9.89 27.16 -46.63
C ILE A 41 -11.20 27.89 -46.96
N ARG A 42 -12.03 27.31 -47.84
CA ARG A 42 -13.34 27.88 -48.19
C ARG A 42 -14.25 27.93 -46.97
N TRP A 43 -14.37 26.83 -46.21
CA TRP A 43 -15.21 26.80 -45.01
C TRP A 43 -14.79 27.85 -43.99
N ALA A 44 -13.49 28.07 -43.80
CA ALA A 44 -13.02 29.15 -42.93
C ALA A 44 -13.54 30.52 -43.39
N LEU A 45 -13.48 30.82 -44.69
CA LEU A 45 -13.97 32.07 -45.24
C LEU A 45 -15.50 32.21 -45.16
N GLU A 46 -16.24 31.10 -45.33
CA GLU A 46 -17.71 31.03 -45.19
C GLU A 46 -18.17 31.20 -43.74
N GLU A 47 -17.40 30.67 -42.79
CA GLU A 47 -17.57 30.86 -41.34
C GLU A 47 -17.24 32.30 -40.90
N GLY A 48 -16.77 33.14 -41.83
CA GLY A 48 -16.52 34.55 -41.59
C GLY A 48 -15.13 34.85 -41.02
N LEU A 49 -14.21 33.88 -41.00
CA LEU A 49 -12.83 34.15 -40.61
C LEU A 49 -12.21 35.20 -41.54
N ASP A 50 -11.31 36.00 -40.97
CA ASP A 50 -10.61 37.05 -41.70
C ASP A 50 -9.65 36.46 -42.74
N SER A 51 -9.52 37.13 -43.88
CA SER A 51 -8.67 36.66 -44.99
C SER A 51 -7.19 36.60 -44.62
N GLU A 52 -6.69 37.53 -43.79
CA GLU A 52 -5.29 37.51 -43.34
C GLU A 52 -5.05 36.32 -42.41
N LEU A 53 -6.00 36.05 -41.49
CA LEU A 53 -5.95 34.88 -40.62
C LEU A 53 -5.98 33.56 -41.41
N VAL A 54 -6.90 33.45 -42.38
CA VAL A 54 -7.02 32.28 -43.26
C VAL A 54 -5.73 32.07 -44.08
N SER A 55 -5.09 33.14 -44.53
CA SER A 55 -3.85 33.06 -45.30
C SER A 55 -2.69 32.43 -44.52
N LEU A 56 -2.74 32.41 -43.19
CA LEU A 56 -1.69 31.81 -42.36
C LEU A 56 -1.61 30.30 -42.51
N PHE A 57 -2.76 29.63 -42.64
CA PHE A 57 -2.83 28.16 -42.78
C PHE A 57 -3.20 27.69 -44.19
N ALA A 58 -3.46 28.60 -45.12
CA ALA A 58 -3.60 28.32 -46.56
C ALA A 58 -2.24 28.04 -47.22
N ASP A 59 -1.52 27.03 -46.73
CA ASP A 59 -0.25 26.55 -47.30
C ASP A 59 -0.44 25.13 -47.86
N PRO A 60 -0.19 24.89 -49.17
CA PRO A 60 -0.36 23.58 -49.79
C PRO A 60 0.45 22.44 -49.14
N ARG A 61 1.50 22.77 -48.37
CA ARG A 61 2.32 21.80 -47.63
C ARG A 61 1.65 21.29 -46.35
N ILE A 62 0.63 21.98 -45.84
CA ILE A 62 -0.13 21.57 -44.65
C ILE A 62 -1.23 20.59 -45.09
N ALA A 63 -1.25 19.39 -44.53
CA ALA A 63 -2.29 18.41 -44.84
C ALA A 63 -3.69 18.94 -44.46
N TRP A 64 -4.73 18.59 -45.24
CA TRP A 64 -6.10 19.05 -44.98
C TRP A 64 -6.59 18.72 -43.57
N VAL A 65 -6.18 17.57 -43.00
CA VAL A 65 -6.52 17.18 -41.62
C VAL A 65 -5.94 18.16 -40.58
N SER A 66 -4.75 18.67 -40.83
CA SER A 66 -4.12 19.69 -39.99
C SER A 66 -4.80 21.04 -40.19
N MET A 67 -5.13 21.41 -41.44
CA MET A 67 -5.91 22.63 -41.73
C MET A 67 -7.25 22.62 -41.01
N HIS A 68 -7.94 21.48 -40.96
CA HIS A 68 -9.19 21.33 -40.23
C HIS A 68 -9.03 21.67 -38.74
N SER A 69 -7.99 21.13 -38.11
CA SER A 69 -7.67 21.41 -36.70
C SER A 69 -7.36 22.89 -36.48
N ILE A 70 -6.52 23.48 -37.33
CA ILE A 70 -6.14 24.90 -37.26
C ILE A 70 -7.35 25.81 -37.48
N ARG A 71 -8.21 25.51 -38.46
CA ARG A 71 -9.44 26.26 -38.73
C ARG A 71 -10.39 26.20 -37.53
N SER A 72 -10.64 25.00 -36.99
CA SER A 72 -11.50 24.83 -35.82
C SER A 72 -10.98 25.66 -34.64
N ALA A 73 -9.67 25.61 -34.39
CA ALA A 73 -9.02 26.41 -33.37
C ALA A 73 -9.18 27.92 -33.64
N ALA A 74 -8.90 28.39 -34.86
CA ALA A 74 -9.06 29.78 -35.26
C ALA A 74 -10.51 30.27 -35.08
N ALA A 75 -11.51 29.43 -35.41
CA ALA A 75 -12.93 29.74 -35.22
C ALA A 75 -13.32 29.84 -33.72
N GLN A 76 -12.59 29.17 -32.84
CA GLN A 76 -12.72 29.29 -31.38
C GLN A 76 -12.03 30.54 -30.81
N GLY A 77 -11.43 31.38 -31.66
CA GLY A 77 -10.93 32.70 -31.28
C GLY A 77 -9.44 32.76 -30.97
N LEU A 78 -8.63 31.79 -31.43
CA LEU A 78 -7.17 31.94 -31.34
C LEU A 78 -6.66 33.15 -32.14
N SER A 79 -5.64 33.81 -31.61
CA SER A 79 -5.03 34.99 -32.24
C SER A 79 -4.26 34.62 -33.52
N SER A 80 -3.97 35.63 -34.34
CA SER A 80 -3.14 35.46 -35.54
C SER A 80 -1.75 34.89 -35.23
N GLU A 81 -1.13 35.26 -34.11
CA GLU A 81 0.17 34.72 -33.68
C GLU A 81 0.06 33.24 -33.28
N GLN A 82 -1.00 32.87 -32.57
CA GLN A 82 -1.24 31.47 -32.18
C GLN A 82 -1.53 30.60 -33.42
N VAL A 83 -2.38 31.07 -34.34
CA VAL A 83 -2.66 30.39 -35.60
C VAL A 83 -1.39 30.27 -36.45
N ARG A 84 -0.54 31.30 -36.50
CA ARG A 84 0.76 31.24 -37.17
C ARG A 84 1.67 30.16 -36.59
N LEU A 85 1.68 29.99 -35.26
CA LEU A 85 2.45 28.95 -34.59
C LEU A 85 1.99 27.54 -35.00
N LEU A 86 0.67 27.33 -35.09
CA LEU A 86 0.05 26.06 -35.51
C LEU A 86 0.26 25.76 -37.00
N SER A 87 0.42 26.79 -37.83
CA SER A 87 0.48 26.69 -39.29
C SER A 87 1.86 26.33 -39.84
N GLN A 88 2.77 25.83 -39.01
CA GLN A 88 4.08 25.36 -39.46
C GLN A 88 3.91 24.03 -40.25
N PRO A 89 4.27 23.95 -41.54
CA PRO A 89 3.99 22.76 -42.35
C PRO A 89 4.67 21.47 -41.89
N ALA A 90 5.72 21.59 -41.08
CA ALA A 90 6.46 20.44 -40.54
C ALA A 90 5.80 19.84 -39.29
N LEU A 91 4.77 20.49 -38.70
CA LEU A 91 4.03 19.92 -37.58
C LEU A 91 3.03 18.86 -38.06
N SER A 92 3.04 17.71 -37.39
CA SER A 92 2.02 16.67 -37.53
C SER A 92 0.71 17.06 -36.86
N LEU A 93 -0.39 16.37 -37.21
CA LEU A 93 -1.69 16.58 -36.59
C LEU A 93 -1.64 16.41 -35.07
N MET A 94 -0.93 15.39 -34.56
CA MET A 94 -0.82 15.15 -33.12
C MET A 94 -0.09 16.30 -32.41
N GLN A 95 0.99 16.82 -33.01
CA GLN A 95 1.72 17.98 -32.48
C GLN A 95 0.84 19.24 -32.47
N ILE A 96 0.06 19.49 -33.54
CA ILE A 96 -0.90 20.59 -33.61
C ILE A 96 -1.96 20.45 -32.51
N GLN A 97 -2.47 19.25 -32.28
CA GLN A 97 -3.47 18.99 -31.24
C GLN A 97 -2.94 19.27 -29.83
N GLU A 98 -1.68 18.94 -29.53
CA GLU A 98 -1.09 19.29 -28.23
C GLU A 98 -0.97 20.81 -28.06
N ILE A 99 -0.55 21.54 -29.11
CA ILE A 99 -0.46 23.01 -29.05
C ILE A 99 -1.86 23.63 -28.87
N VAL A 100 -2.85 23.15 -29.61
CA VAL A 100 -4.26 23.60 -29.49
C VAL A 100 -4.78 23.35 -28.08
N GLN A 101 -4.60 22.14 -27.54
CA GLN A 101 -5.00 21.82 -26.16
C GLN A 101 -4.31 22.75 -25.15
N GLY A 102 -3.03 23.07 -25.35
CA GLY A 102 -2.32 24.03 -24.51
C GLY A 102 -3.00 25.40 -24.49
N PHE A 103 -3.39 25.93 -25.66
CA PHE A 103 -4.13 27.19 -25.74
C PHE A 103 -5.53 27.10 -25.11
N GLU A 104 -6.25 25.98 -25.30
CA GLU A 104 -7.54 25.72 -24.64
C GLU A 104 -7.44 25.71 -23.11
N LYS A 105 -6.29 25.27 -22.58
CA LYS A 105 -5.97 25.28 -21.15
C LYS A 105 -5.40 26.61 -20.66
N GLY A 106 -5.29 27.60 -21.54
CA GLY A 106 -4.88 28.96 -21.20
C GLY A 106 -3.37 29.18 -21.17
N LEU A 107 -2.57 28.30 -21.78
CA LEU A 107 -1.13 28.53 -21.94
C LEU A 107 -0.88 29.77 -22.83
N SER A 108 0.15 30.54 -22.48
CA SER A 108 0.54 31.70 -23.28
C SER A 108 1.20 31.30 -24.60
N LEU A 109 1.31 32.24 -25.53
CA LEU A 109 2.04 32.04 -26.78
C LEU A 109 3.51 31.66 -26.51
N GLU A 110 4.13 32.30 -25.53
CA GLU A 110 5.51 32.05 -25.14
C GLU A 110 5.69 30.63 -24.60
N GLN A 111 4.78 30.16 -23.73
CA GLN A 111 4.80 28.78 -23.21
C GLN A 111 4.60 27.76 -24.34
N ALA A 112 3.59 27.99 -25.20
CA ALA A 112 3.35 27.12 -26.36
C ALA A 112 4.55 27.06 -27.31
N ALA A 113 5.23 28.19 -27.56
CA ALA A 113 6.39 28.27 -28.44
C ALA A 113 7.61 27.47 -27.93
N VAL A 114 7.68 27.14 -26.63
CA VAL A 114 8.74 26.27 -26.09
C VAL A 114 8.66 24.88 -26.73
N TYR A 115 7.46 24.31 -26.82
CA TYR A 115 7.27 22.95 -27.33
C TYR A 115 6.76 22.86 -28.76
N ALA A 116 6.19 23.94 -29.34
CA ALA A 116 5.67 24.01 -30.71
C ALA A 116 6.75 23.96 -31.81
N ARG A 117 7.59 22.92 -31.76
CA ARG A 117 8.76 22.71 -32.62
C ARG A 117 8.64 21.35 -33.30
N PRO A 118 8.77 21.26 -34.63
CA PRO A 118 8.63 20.01 -35.38
C PRO A 118 9.56 18.89 -34.90
N GLU A 119 10.72 19.23 -34.32
CA GLU A 119 11.73 18.28 -33.85
C GLU A 119 11.36 17.60 -32.52
N ILE A 120 10.37 18.12 -31.79
CA ILE A 120 9.87 17.56 -30.53
C ILE A 120 8.67 16.67 -30.85
N ASP A 121 8.75 15.38 -30.53
CA ASP A 121 7.65 14.46 -30.76
C ASP A 121 6.42 14.80 -29.89
N TRP A 122 5.25 14.30 -30.28
CA TRP A 122 3.99 14.65 -29.62
C TRP A 122 3.90 14.18 -28.16
N GLU A 123 4.60 13.10 -27.76
CA GLU A 123 4.60 12.63 -26.37
C GLU A 123 5.43 13.58 -25.49
N THR A 124 6.60 14.00 -25.99
CA THR A 124 7.42 15.01 -25.32
C THR A 124 6.69 16.36 -25.26
N MET A 125 6.00 16.78 -26.33
CA MET A 125 5.16 17.98 -26.32
C MET A 125 4.06 17.90 -25.26
N ARG A 126 3.37 16.76 -25.18
CA ARG A 126 2.33 16.53 -24.19
C ARG A 126 2.86 16.72 -22.77
N ARG A 127 4.02 16.14 -22.45
CA ARG A 127 4.66 16.32 -21.13
C ARG A 127 5.03 17.78 -20.85
N ILE A 128 5.59 18.50 -21.82
CA ILE A 128 5.91 19.93 -21.64
C ILE A 128 4.63 20.74 -21.43
N ARG A 129 3.56 20.46 -22.17
CA ARG A 129 2.25 21.08 -21.98
C ARG A 129 1.71 20.81 -20.57
N GLU A 130 1.65 19.55 -20.14
CA GLU A 130 1.16 19.15 -18.81
C GLU A 130 1.98 19.79 -17.68
N ALA A 131 3.29 19.96 -17.87
CA ALA A 131 4.14 20.71 -16.94
C ALA A 131 3.73 22.18 -16.83
N PHE A 132 3.54 22.88 -17.96
CA PHE A 132 3.08 24.28 -17.93
C PHE A 132 1.67 24.43 -17.36
N GLU A 133 0.76 23.49 -17.64
CA GLU A 133 -0.57 23.44 -17.03
C GLU A 133 -0.50 23.25 -15.50
N SER A 134 0.52 22.54 -15.03
CA SER A 134 0.83 22.35 -13.60
C SER A 134 1.57 23.57 -12.99
N GLY A 135 1.82 24.63 -13.77
CA GLY A 135 2.48 25.85 -13.32
C GLY A 135 4.01 25.76 -13.25
N PHE A 136 4.62 24.76 -13.89
CA PHE A 136 6.07 24.61 -13.90
C PHE A 136 6.72 25.67 -14.78
N ASP A 137 7.95 26.06 -14.44
CA ASP A 137 8.78 26.87 -15.31
C ASP A 137 9.39 26.05 -16.46
N GLU A 138 10.09 26.73 -17.37
CA GLU A 138 10.67 26.11 -18.57
C GLU A 138 11.74 25.06 -18.26
N ASP A 139 12.55 25.26 -17.20
CA ASP A 139 13.60 24.32 -16.81
C ASP A 139 13.01 23.07 -16.13
N GLN A 140 12.00 23.26 -15.29
CA GLN A 140 11.22 22.18 -14.69
C GLN A 140 10.51 21.35 -15.78
N ALA A 141 9.86 22.01 -16.73
CA ALA A 141 9.18 21.35 -17.85
C ALA A 141 10.15 20.54 -18.71
N ARG A 142 11.35 21.08 -18.99
CA ARG A 142 12.42 20.36 -19.70
C ARG A 142 12.87 19.09 -18.97
N LEU A 143 13.07 19.17 -17.65
CA LEU A 143 13.49 18.01 -16.87
C LEU A 143 12.42 16.93 -16.86
N TYR A 144 11.17 17.31 -16.60
CA TYR A 144 10.02 16.40 -16.59
C TYR A 144 9.81 15.71 -17.94
N ALA A 145 9.92 16.45 -19.04
CA ALA A 145 9.74 15.93 -20.39
C ALA A 145 10.96 15.19 -20.95
N SER A 146 12.05 15.04 -20.19
CA SER A 146 13.25 14.38 -20.70
C SER A 146 12.94 12.92 -21.10
N PRO A 147 13.29 12.50 -22.34
CA PRO A 147 13.03 11.15 -22.83
C PRO A 147 13.91 10.09 -22.15
N SER A 148 14.87 10.51 -21.32
CA SER A 148 15.68 9.60 -20.50
C SER A 148 14.91 8.94 -19.36
N PHE A 149 13.70 9.40 -19.06
CA PHE A 149 12.86 8.91 -17.98
C PHE A 149 11.65 8.15 -18.53
N ASN A 150 11.40 6.96 -17.98
CA ASN A 150 10.14 6.28 -18.19
C ASN A 150 8.98 7.00 -17.46
N GLU A 151 7.75 6.59 -17.73
CA GLU A 151 6.55 7.22 -17.15
C GLU A 151 6.57 7.28 -15.62
N ALA A 152 6.95 6.18 -14.96
CA ALA A 152 7.00 6.13 -13.50
C ALA A 152 8.08 7.04 -12.90
N GLN A 153 9.22 7.21 -13.59
CA GLN A 153 10.28 8.15 -13.18
C GLN A 153 9.85 9.61 -13.41
N ALA A 154 9.24 9.91 -14.56
CA ALA A 154 8.69 11.22 -14.88
C ALA A 154 7.62 11.64 -13.86
N GLU A 155 6.77 10.72 -13.44
CA GLU A 155 5.78 10.95 -12.38
C GLU A 155 6.41 11.37 -11.05
N GLN A 156 7.55 10.79 -10.65
CA GLN A 156 8.25 11.22 -9.43
C GLN A 156 8.90 12.61 -9.57
N ILE A 157 9.30 13.00 -10.78
CA ILE A 157 9.77 14.36 -11.07
C ILE A 157 8.61 15.35 -10.95
N HIS A 158 7.47 15.02 -11.57
CA HIS A 158 6.24 15.82 -11.50
C HIS A 158 5.75 16.00 -10.06
N LYS A 159 5.66 14.92 -9.28
CA LYS A 159 5.30 14.98 -7.86
C LYS A 159 6.26 15.85 -7.05
N GLY A 160 7.56 15.80 -7.33
CA GLY A 160 8.55 16.63 -6.66
C GLY A 160 8.31 18.13 -6.87
N PHE A 161 8.14 18.54 -8.12
CA PHE A 161 7.83 19.94 -8.44
C PHE A 161 6.47 20.38 -7.91
N SER A 162 5.46 19.51 -8.00
CA SER A 162 4.12 19.77 -7.45
C SER A 162 4.12 19.93 -5.93
N ALA A 163 5.04 19.24 -5.23
CA ALA A 163 5.28 19.40 -3.80
C ALA A 163 6.11 20.66 -3.45
N GLY A 164 6.52 21.45 -4.45
CA GLY A 164 7.29 22.68 -4.27
C GLY A 164 8.79 22.46 -4.08
N LEU A 165 9.33 21.28 -4.41
CA LEU A 165 10.77 21.04 -4.37
C LEU A 165 11.49 21.89 -5.43
N ALA A 166 12.64 22.45 -5.05
CA ALA A 166 13.45 23.25 -5.97
C ALA A 166 14.08 22.36 -7.08
N LEU A 167 14.39 22.96 -8.23
CA LEU A 167 15.05 22.26 -9.35
C LEU A 167 16.33 21.51 -8.94
N GLY A 168 17.15 22.11 -8.05
CA GLY A 168 18.35 21.44 -7.52
C GLY A 168 18.03 20.19 -6.71
N GLN A 169 16.96 20.22 -5.92
CA GLN A 169 16.50 19.08 -5.13
C GLN A 169 15.95 17.97 -6.01
N VAL A 170 15.14 18.31 -7.01
CA VAL A 170 14.62 17.31 -7.97
C VAL A 170 15.74 16.69 -8.80
N ASN A 171 16.71 17.48 -9.26
CA ASN A 171 17.90 16.98 -9.96
C ASN A 171 18.74 16.02 -9.12
N SER A 172 18.70 16.10 -7.78
CA SER A 172 19.46 15.18 -6.93
C SER A 172 18.98 13.72 -7.06
N TYR A 173 17.72 13.51 -7.43
CA TYR A 173 17.13 12.17 -7.56
C TYR A 173 16.59 11.85 -8.95
N ALA A 174 16.39 12.84 -9.82
CA ALA A 174 16.01 12.67 -11.22
C ALA A 174 17.17 12.08 -12.03
N HIS A 175 17.43 10.78 -11.86
CA HIS A 175 18.53 10.08 -12.50
C HIS A 175 18.04 8.76 -13.11
N PRO A 176 18.29 8.48 -14.42
CA PRO A 176 17.75 7.29 -15.10
C PRO A 176 18.16 5.94 -14.47
N LYS A 177 19.29 5.91 -13.75
CA LYS A 177 19.76 4.72 -13.00
C LYS A 177 18.93 4.41 -11.76
N TYR A 178 18.18 5.36 -11.21
CA TYR A 178 17.32 5.11 -10.07
C TYR A 178 15.97 4.59 -10.56
N PRO A 179 15.52 3.40 -10.11
CA PRO A 179 14.13 3.00 -10.26
C PRO A 179 13.19 4.03 -9.65
N ALA A 180 11.97 4.13 -10.17
CA ALA A 180 10.98 5.09 -9.69
C ALA A 180 10.70 4.95 -8.18
N SER A 181 10.77 3.74 -7.62
CA SER A 181 10.59 3.50 -6.18
C SER A 181 11.74 4.06 -5.32
N GLN A 182 12.98 4.10 -5.82
CA GLN A 182 14.08 4.77 -5.13
C GLN A 182 13.94 6.29 -5.24
N MET A 183 13.57 6.80 -6.42
CA MET A 183 13.27 8.23 -6.61
C MET A 183 12.18 8.69 -5.65
N GLU A 184 11.14 7.88 -5.44
CA GLU A 184 10.08 8.14 -4.49
C GLU A 184 10.59 8.30 -3.05
N GLN A 185 11.44 7.39 -2.56
CA GLN A 185 11.95 7.50 -1.18
C GLN A 185 12.87 8.71 -0.99
N ILE A 186 13.61 9.11 -2.03
CA ILE A 186 14.42 10.34 -2.00
C ILE A 186 13.51 11.57 -2.00
N ARG A 187 12.52 11.62 -2.90
CA ARG A 187 11.51 12.68 -2.99
C ARG A 187 10.78 12.85 -1.65
N LEU A 188 10.24 11.78 -1.08
CA LEU A 188 9.50 11.82 0.19
C LEU A 188 10.36 12.36 1.34
N GLY A 189 11.64 11.98 1.40
CA GLY A 189 12.55 12.53 2.40
C GLY A 189 12.71 14.05 2.28
N LEU A 190 12.88 14.56 1.05
CA LEU A 190 12.98 15.99 0.78
C LEU A 190 11.66 16.73 1.05
N GLU A 191 10.53 16.15 0.64
CA GLU A 191 9.18 16.70 0.82
C GLU A 191 8.80 16.80 2.30
N HIS A 192 9.18 15.81 3.11
CA HIS A 192 8.97 15.84 4.56
C HIS A 192 10.00 16.71 5.30
N GLY A 193 10.88 17.41 4.58
CA GLY A 193 11.81 18.39 5.12
C GLY A 193 13.03 17.77 5.79
N LEU A 194 13.40 16.52 5.46
CA LEU A 194 14.67 15.96 5.91
C LEU A 194 15.84 16.76 5.30
N PRO A 195 16.92 17.00 6.05
CA PRO A 195 18.09 17.67 5.51
C PRO A 195 18.66 16.92 4.29
N GLU A 196 19.07 17.64 3.25
CA GLU A 196 19.62 17.03 2.03
C GLU A 196 20.82 16.11 2.32
N ALA A 197 21.66 16.47 3.30
CA ALA A 197 22.77 15.62 3.73
C ALA A 197 22.30 14.26 4.27
N SER A 198 21.18 14.24 5.00
CA SER A 198 20.57 13.02 5.53
C SER A 198 19.95 12.18 4.40
N VAL A 199 19.28 12.84 3.46
CA VAL A 199 18.71 12.18 2.28
C VAL A 199 19.80 11.56 1.40
N ASN A 200 20.86 12.32 1.11
CA ASN A 200 22.00 11.85 0.33
C ASN A 200 22.70 10.65 0.99
N ALA A 201 22.74 10.59 2.31
CA ALA A 201 23.35 9.47 3.03
C ALA A 201 22.67 8.14 2.71
N TYR A 202 21.34 8.07 2.59
CA TYR A 202 20.67 6.82 2.23
C TYR A 202 20.48 6.64 0.71
N ALA A 203 20.48 7.73 -0.07
CA ALA A 203 20.39 7.69 -1.54
C ALA A 203 21.66 7.16 -2.24
N GLN A 204 22.83 7.40 -1.63
CA GLN A 204 24.12 6.97 -2.20
C GLN A 204 24.50 5.53 -1.85
N ASN A 205 23.89 5.00 -0.79
CA ASN A 205 24.08 3.61 -0.42
C ASN A 205 23.28 2.71 -1.37
N SER A 206 23.80 1.52 -1.68
CA SER A 206 23.17 0.54 -2.56
C SER A 206 21.95 -0.15 -1.92
N PHE A 207 21.07 0.62 -1.29
CA PHE A 207 19.86 0.17 -0.62
C PHE A 207 18.74 -0.08 -1.62
N SER A 208 17.90 -1.08 -1.38
CA SER A 208 16.61 -1.20 -2.06
C SER A 208 15.66 -0.07 -1.64
N ALA A 209 14.60 0.18 -2.41
CA ALA A 209 13.59 1.18 -2.04
C ALA A 209 12.99 0.89 -0.64
N ASP A 210 12.71 -0.37 -0.30
CA ASP A 210 12.17 -0.74 1.01
C ASP A 210 13.17 -0.48 2.16
N GLN A 211 14.47 -0.69 1.93
CA GLN A 211 15.51 -0.35 2.90
C GLN A 211 15.61 1.18 3.07
N MET A 212 15.56 1.94 1.98
CA MET A 212 15.54 3.41 2.00
C MET A 212 14.31 3.93 2.76
N GLU A 213 13.15 3.29 2.57
CA GLU A 213 11.93 3.63 3.31
C GLU A 213 12.13 3.46 4.82
N GLN A 214 12.70 2.34 5.28
CA GLN A 214 12.94 2.16 6.71
C GLN A 214 13.89 3.23 7.27
N ILE A 215 14.95 3.57 6.53
CA ILE A 215 15.88 4.63 6.95
C ILE A 215 15.18 5.99 7.03
N ARG A 216 14.41 6.35 5.98
CA ARG A 216 13.62 7.58 5.91
C ARG A 216 12.65 7.67 7.09
N LEU A 217 11.85 6.62 7.33
CA LEU A 217 10.89 6.56 8.44
C LEU A 217 11.58 6.72 9.80
N GLY A 218 12.75 6.11 10.00
CA GLY A 218 13.52 6.29 11.21
C GLY A 218 13.94 7.75 11.44
N MET A 219 14.38 8.45 10.39
CA MET A 219 14.70 9.88 10.45
C MET A 219 13.46 10.73 10.76
N GLU A 220 12.34 10.47 10.09
CA GLU A 220 11.06 11.18 10.29
C GLU A 220 10.49 11.00 11.69
N HIS A 221 10.69 9.82 12.28
CA HIS A 221 10.30 9.54 13.67
C HIS A 221 11.32 10.04 14.70
N GLY A 222 12.35 10.76 14.27
CA GLY A 222 13.29 11.44 15.16
C GLY A 222 14.42 10.56 15.72
N LEU A 223 14.69 9.41 15.11
CA LEU A 223 15.88 8.63 15.46
C LEU A 223 17.15 9.40 15.11
N SER A 224 18.12 9.38 16.02
CA SER A 224 19.43 9.97 15.78
C SER A 224 20.20 9.22 14.68
N LEU A 225 21.16 9.90 14.03
CA LEU A 225 22.02 9.27 13.03
C LEU A 225 22.75 8.02 13.57
N ALA A 226 23.16 8.03 14.84
CA ALA A 226 23.79 6.87 15.47
C ALA A 226 22.84 5.67 15.59
N GLN A 227 21.56 5.92 15.93
CA GLN A 227 20.53 4.88 15.97
C GLN A 227 20.21 4.37 14.57
N ILE A 228 20.14 5.26 13.57
CA ILE A 228 19.93 4.88 12.18
C ILE A 228 21.07 4.00 11.68
N SER A 229 22.33 4.38 11.91
CA SER A 229 23.51 3.59 11.50
C SER A 229 23.55 2.20 12.13
N ALA A 230 22.89 1.98 13.28
CA ALA A 230 22.83 0.66 13.90
C ALA A 230 22.07 -0.36 13.04
N TYR A 231 21.02 0.06 12.32
CA TYR A 231 20.20 -0.83 11.48
C TYR A 231 20.30 -0.55 9.98
N ALA A 232 20.77 0.62 9.56
CA ALA A 232 20.93 1.00 8.16
C ALA A 232 22.16 0.32 7.53
N GLN A 233 22.09 -1.00 7.37
CA GLN A 233 23.16 -1.81 6.80
C GLN A 233 22.63 -2.62 5.62
N ALA A 234 23.32 -2.59 4.49
CA ALA A 234 22.86 -3.26 3.26
C ALA A 234 22.73 -4.79 3.42
N ALA A 235 23.44 -5.37 4.40
CA ALA A 235 23.36 -6.78 4.75
C ALA A 235 22.01 -7.18 5.40
N TYR A 236 21.28 -6.22 6.00
CA TYR A 236 19.98 -6.50 6.60
C TYR A 236 18.86 -6.36 5.59
N PRO A 237 17.98 -7.35 5.42
CA PRO A 237 16.77 -7.17 4.62
C PRO A 237 15.89 -6.08 5.24
N TRP A 238 15.05 -5.45 4.40
CA TRP A 238 14.16 -4.36 4.83
C TRP A 238 13.28 -4.75 6.03
N SER A 239 12.87 -6.01 6.10
CA SER A 239 11.99 -6.53 7.14
C SER A 239 12.69 -6.57 8.51
N GLN A 240 13.98 -6.93 8.53
CA GLN A 240 14.80 -6.87 9.74
C GLN A 240 15.09 -5.42 10.14
N MET A 241 15.38 -4.55 9.16
CA MET A 241 15.53 -3.11 9.41
C MET A 241 14.26 -2.51 10.03
N ALA A 242 13.08 -2.92 9.58
CA ALA A 242 11.80 -2.47 10.12
C ALA A 242 11.62 -2.87 11.60
N LEU A 243 11.98 -4.11 11.96
CA LEU A 243 11.91 -4.58 13.35
C LEU A 243 12.90 -3.83 14.25
N MET A 244 14.14 -3.64 13.80
CA MET A 244 15.16 -2.88 14.52
C MET A 244 14.77 -1.41 14.69
N ARG A 245 14.27 -0.76 13.63
CA ARG A 245 13.71 0.59 13.67
C ARG A 245 12.59 0.69 14.70
N SER A 246 11.62 -0.23 14.67
CA SER A 246 10.50 -0.23 15.61
C SER A 246 10.96 -0.38 17.06
N GLY A 247 11.94 -1.25 17.32
CA GLY A 247 12.55 -1.38 18.65
C GLY A 247 13.21 -0.08 19.12
N LEU A 248 13.97 0.59 18.24
CA LEU A 248 14.62 1.87 18.55
C LEU A 248 13.61 3.00 18.81
N GLU A 249 12.52 3.07 18.04
CA GLU A 249 11.41 4.02 18.26
C GLU A 249 10.71 3.80 19.60
N LYS A 250 10.70 2.55 20.09
CA LYS A 250 10.19 2.16 21.41
C LYS A 250 11.22 2.31 22.53
N GLY A 251 12.42 2.81 22.23
CA GLY A 251 13.47 3.09 23.21
C GLY A 251 14.31 1.88 23.62
N PHE A 252 14.40 0.85 22.79
CA PHE A 252 15.22 -0.32 23.07
C PHE A 252 16.70 0.04 23.20
N ASN A 253 17.37 -0.61 24.16
CA ASN A 253 18.80 -0.47 24.35
C ASN A 253 19.60 -1.40 23.41
N ALA A 254 20.93 -1.31 23.46
CA ALA A 254 21.82 -2.09 22.59
C ALA A 254 21.65 -3.61 22.77
N ASP A 255 21.44 -4.09 24.01
CA ASP A 255 21.29 -5.52 24.29
C ASP A 255 19.99 -6.07 23.68
N GLN A 256 18.89 -5.33 23.83
CA GLN A 256 17.60 -5.67 23.22
C GLN A 256 17.69 -5.66 21.69
N LEU A 257 18.35 -4.65 21.12
CA LEU A 257 18.53 -4.52 19.68
C LEU A 257 19.38 -5.66 19.11
N SER A 258 20.40 -6.12 19.84
CA SER A 258 21.27 -7.22 19.40
C SER A 258 20.51 -8.53 19.14
N LEU A 259 19.40 -8.77 19.85
CA LEU A 259 18.53 -9.92 19.61
C LEU A 259 17.80 -9.81 18.27
N LEU A 260 17.45 -8.59 17.85
CA LEU A 260 16.76 -8.31 16.58
C LEU A 260 17.72 -8.28 15.38
N SER A 261 19.02 -8.13 15.64
CA SER A 261 20.09 -8.10 14.62
C SER A 261 20.66 -9.48 14.28
N SER A 262 20.24 -10.54 14.97
CA SER A 262 20.80 -11.86 14.75
C SER A 262 20.35 -12.42 13.38
N PRO A 263 21.30 -12.89 12.55
CA PRO A 263 20.99 -13.48 11.24
C PRO A 263 20.44 -14.91 11.34
N ASP A 264 20.47 -15.52 12.52
CA ASP A 264 20.06 -16.91 12.72
C ASP A 264 18.53 -17.07 12.81
N PHE A 265 17.79 -15.96 12.84
CA PHE A 265 16.34 -15.93 12.95
C PHE A 265 15.70 -15.41 11.67
N ASP A 266 14.62 -16.04 11.25
CA ASP A 266 13.74 -15.54 10.21
C ASP A 266 12.88 -14.37 10.72
N PHE A 267 12.15 -13.74 9.80
CA PHE A 267 11.29 -12.59 10.11
C PHE A 267 10.23 -12.90 11.18
N TRP A 268 9.65 -14.10 11.18
CA TRP A 268 8.60 -14.48 12.12
C TRP A 268 9.18 -14.73 13.52
N GLN A 269 10.33 -15.37 13.61
CA GLN A 269 11.05 -15.57 14.85
C GLN A 269 11.49 -14.22 15.46
N LEU A 270 12.06 -13.31 14.65
CA LEU A 270 12.40 -11.96 15.08
C LEU A 270 11.17 -11.16 15.53
N GLY A 271 10.03 -11.34 14.86
CA GLY A 271 8.75 -10.75 15.26
C GLY A 271 8.29 -11.22 16.64
N THR A 272 8.46 -12.51 16.96
CA THR A 272 8.15 -13.06 18.29
C THR A 272 9.11 -12.51 19.36
N ILE A 273 10.41 -12.39 19.05
CA ILE A 273 11.40 -11.75 19.93
C ILE A 273 11.00 -10.30 20.24
N LEU A 274 10.66 -9.53 19.21
CA LEU A 274 10.20 -8.15 19.35
C LEU A 274 8.97 -8.08 20.27
N ARG A 275 7.95 -8.92 20.05
CA ARG A 275 6.74 -8.95 20.88
C ARG A 275 7.04 -9.27 22.34
N GLY A 276 7.99 -10.17 22.62
CA GLY A 276 8.40 -10.44 24.00
C GLY A 276 9.12 -9.28 24.67
N LEU A 277 9.97 -8.56 23.93
CA LEU A 277 10.60 -7.34 24.46
C LEU A 277 9.56 -6.23 24.69
N GLU A 278 8.58 -6.09 23.80
CA GLU A 278 7.49 -5.12 23.92
C GLU A 278 6.53 -5.40 25.07
N SER A 279 6.35 -6.67 25.44
CA SER A 279 5.58 -7.05 26.63
C SER A 279 6.33 -6.83 27.95
N GLY A 280 7.55 -6.30 27.89
CA GLY A 280 8.37 -5.97 29.05
C GLY A 280 9.22 -7.13 29.58
N LEU A 281 9.36 -8.23 28.83
CA LEU A 281 10.27 -9.30 29.21
C LEU A 281 11.73 -8.82 29.18
N SER A 282 12.52 -9.30 30.14
CA SER A 282 13.96 -9.08 30.16
C SER A 282 14.66 -9.82 29.02
N VAL A 283 15.85 -9.36 28.63
CA VAL A 283 16.70 -10.03 27.63
C VAL A 283 16.93 -11.50 27.99
N GLU A 284 17.14 -11.81 29.27
CA GLU A 284 17.36 -13.18 29.73
C GLU A 284 16.10 -14.06 29.62
N GLN A 285 14.92 -13.50 29.88
CA GLN A 285 13.65 -14.20 29.63
C GLN A 285 13.44 -14.44 28.13
N VAL A 286 13.77 -13.47 27.27
CA VAL A 286 13.63 -13.64 25.82
C VAL A 286 14.57 -14.72 25.29
N LYS A 287 15.81 -14.80 25.79
CA LYS A 287 16.77 -15.87 25.45
C LYS A 287 16.29 -17.28 25.82
N THR A 288 15.29 -17.43 26.68
CA THR A 288 14.74 -18.77 26.98
C THR A 288 14.10 -19.40 25.74
N TYR A 289 13.39 -18.61 24.94
CA TYR A 289 12.68 -19.07 23.74
C TYR A 289 13.32 -18.60 22.44
N ALA A 290 14.12 -17.54 22.44
CA ALA A 290 14.85 -17.07 21.26
C ALA A 290 16.00 -18.04 20.90
N ARG A 291 15.65 -19.17 20.29
CA ARG A 291 16.58 -20.20 19.83
C ARG A 291 16.29 -20.53 18.37
N PRO A 292 17.29 -20.53 17.48
CA PRO A 292 17.08 -20.82 16.05
C PRO A 292 16.48 -22.20 15.79
N THR A 293 16.64 -23.14 16.72
CA THR A 293 16.05 -24.49 16.66
C THR A 293 14.53 -24.52 16.89
N PHE A 294 13.94 -23.42 17.36
CA PHE A 294 12.51 -23.29 17.50
C PHE A 294 11.93 -22.52 16.32
N ASP A 295 10.86 -23.02 15.70
CA ASP A 295 10.07 -22.20 14.79
C ASP A 295 9.32 -21.09 15.53
N ALA A 296 8.78 -20.13 14.78
CA ALA A 296 8.08 -18.98 15.36
C ALA A 296 6.84 -19.37 16.20
N GLY A 297 6.18 -20.49 15.90
CA GLY A 297 5.02 -20.98 16.64
C GLY A 297 5.41 -21.61 17.98
N GLN A 298 6.50 -22.38 18.02
CA GLN A 298 7.10 -22.89 19.26
C GLN A 298 7.55 -21.73 20.15
N MET A 299 8.24 -20.73 19.57
CA MET A 299 8.62 -19.52 20.28
C MET A 299 7.41 -18.76 20.85
N ASP A 300 6.31 -18.69 20.09
CA ASP A 300 5.07 -18.05 20.53
C ASP A 300 4.45 -18.75 21.74
N GLN A 301 4.42 -20.08 21.76
CA GLN A 301 3.87 -20.79 22.94
C GLN A 301 4.69 -20.54 24.19
N ILE A 302 6.02 -20.54 24.10
CA ILE A 302 6.88 -20.26 25.25
C ILE A 302 6.72 -18.80 25.69
N LEU A 303 6.61 -17.86 24.74
CA LEU A 303 6.32 -16.45 25.02
C LEU A 303 4.98 -16.28 25.75
N LEU A 304 3.91 -16.94 25.29
CA LEU A 304 2.60 -16.91 25.94
C LEU A 304 2.70 -17.45 27.37
N GLY A 305 3.43 -18.55 27.58
CA GLY A 305 3.67 -19.09 28.92
C GLY A 305 4.39 -18.09 29.85
N LEU A 306 5.41 -17.40 29.35
CA LEU A 306 6.09 -16.34 30.12
C LEU A 306 5.15 -15.17 30.46
N GLN A 307 4.27 -14.77 29.53
CA GLN A 307 3.27 -13.71 29.74
C GLN A 307 2.17 -14.13 30.73
N GLU A 308 1.84 -15.41 30.77
CA GLU A 308 0.93 -16.02 31.76
C GLU A 308 1.59 -16.17 33.14
N GLY A 309 2.90 -15.90 33.25
CA GLY A 309 3.64 -15.95 34.49
C GLY A 309 4.13 -17.35 34.89
N LEU A 310 4.19 -18.28 33.94
CA LEU A 310 4.72 -19.63 34.18
C LEU A 310 6.18 -19.58 34.66
N ALA A 311 6.49 -20.38 35.66
CA ALA A 311 7.82 -20.53 36.20
C ALA A 311 8.74 -21.33 35.26
N ASN A 312 10.06 -21.22 35.47
CA ASN A 312 11.05 -21.87 34.59
C ASN A 312 10.92 -23.40 34.55
N ASP A 313 10.56 -24.03 35.67
CA ASP A 313 10.33 -25.47 35.76
C ASP A 313 9.09 -25.90 34.96
N GLU A 314 8.03 -25.09 34.97
CA GLU A 314 6.82 -25.30 34.16
C GLU A 314 7.13 -25.13 32.66
N LEU A 315 7.84 -24.08 32.28
CA LEU A 315 8.28 -23.84 30.89
C LEU A 315 9.16 -24.98 30.38
N SER A 316 10.06 -25.50 31.21
CA SER A 316 11.00 -26.58 30.83
C SER A 316 10.30 -27.89 30.44
N LEU A 317 9.03 -28.09 30.82
CA LEU A 317 8.26 -29.26 30.42
C LEU A 317 7.99 -29.32 28.92
N TYR A 318 7.83 -28.18 28.27
CA TYR A 318 7.44 -28.13 26.86
C TYR A 318 8.35 -27.27 26.00
N ALA A 319 9.20 -26.41 26.56
CA ALA A 319 10.19 -25.61 25.82
C ALA A 319 11.34 -26.48 25.27
N SER A 320 11.00 -27.41 24.38
CA SER A 320 11.90 -28.39 23.77
C SER A 320 11.52 -28.58 22.30
N SER A 321 12.52 -28.60 21.41
CA SER A 321 12.30 -28.64 19.95
C SER A 321 11.73 -29.97 19.47
N SER A 322 11.63 -30.96 20.35
CA SER A 322 10.93 -32.23 20.12
C SER A 322 9.41 -32.10 20.07
N PHE A 323 8.85 -31.02 20.60
CA PHE A 323 7.41 -30.75 20.54
C PHE A 323 7.11 -29.79 19.41
N ASP A 324 6.07 -30.01 18.61
CA ASP A 324 5.54 -28.97 17.73
C ASP A 324 4.77 -27.88 18.52
N ALA A 325 4.45 -26.78 17.86
CA ALA A 325 3.73 -25.66 18.48
C ALA A 325 2.35 -26.05 19.03
N ALA A 326 1.66 -27.02 18.42
CA ALA A 326 0.34 -27.45 18.86
C ALA A 326 0.40 -28.33 20.11
N GLN A 327 1.40 -29.22 20.19
CA GLN A 327 1.74 -29.98 21.39
C GLN A 327 2.11 -29.05 22.54
N MET A 328 2.98 -28.06 22.30
CA MET A 328 3.33 -27.03 23.29
C MET A 328 2.10 -26.28 23.80
N ALA A 329 1.16 -25.93 22.90
CA ALA A 329 -0.08 -25.26 23.28
C ALA A 329 -0.97 -26.10 24.20
N GLN A 330 -1.05 -27.42 23.99
CA GLN A 330 -1.80 -28.31 24.89
C GLN A 330 -1.17 -28.38 26.28
N ILE A 331 0.17 -28.49 26.35
CA ILE A 331 0.89 -28.54 27.62
C ILE A 331 0.72 -27.21 28.38
N ARG A 332 0.91 -26.08 27.68
CA ARG A 332 0.68 -24.74 28.24
C ARG A 332 -0.76 -24.54 28.73
N LYS A 333 -1.76 -24.96 27.95
CA LYS A 333 -3.18 -24.90 28.34
C LYS A 333 -3.41 -25.64 29.67
N GLY A 334 -2.86 -26.85 29.81
CA GLY A 334 -2.97 -27.61 31.06
C GLY A 334 -2.34 -26.89 32.26
N LEU A 335 -1.18 -26.25 32.08
CA LEU A 335 -0.53 -25.45 33.12
C LEU A 335 -1.38 -24.24 33.54
N GLY A 336 -2.05 -23.59 32.59
CA GLY A 336 -2.95 -22.46 32.86
C GLY A 336 -4.23 -22.82 33.64
N GLU A 337 -4.65 -24.09 33.63
CA GLU A 337 -5.85 -24.57 34.33
C GLU A 337 -5.59 -25.03 35.78
N ASN A 338 -4.41 -24.76 36.35
CA ASN A 338 -3.98 -25.23 37.67
C ASN A 338 -4.02 -26.76 37.83
N ILE A 339 -3.81 -27.51 36.74
CA ILE A 339 -3.67 -28.96 36.80
C ILE A 339 -2.32 -29.30 37.46
N PRO A 340 -2.26 -30.26 38.41
CA PRO A 340 -1.01 -30.63 39.07
C PRO A 340 0.10 -30.98 38.08
N LEU A 341 1.33 -30.55 38.36
CA LEU A 341 2.48 -30.76 37.47
C LEU A 341 2.69 -32.24 37.10
N ASP A 342 2.47 -33.15 38.04
CA ASP A 342 2.58 -34.60 37.83
C ASP A 342 1.54 -35.13 36.82
N HIS A 343 0.37 -34.49 36.72
CA HIS A 343 -0.63 -34.82 35.72
C HIS A 343 -0.23 -34.28 34.33
N ILE A 344 0.34 -33.07 34.27
CA ILE A 344 0.86 -32.50 33.02
C ILE A 344 1.97 -33.38 32.43
N ARG A 345 2.86 -33.89 33.29
CA ARG A 345 3.95 -34.80 32.89
C ARG A 345 3.47 -36.08 32.19
N VAL A 346 2.23 -36.50 32.39
CA VAL A 346 1.67 -37.67 31.70
C VAL A 346 1.61 -37.46 30.19
N PHE A 347 1.18 -36.28 29.75
CA PHE A 347 1.00 -35.99 28.33
C PHE A 347 2.05 -35.04 27.74
N ALA A 348 2.89 -34.41 28.57
CA ALA A 348 4.08 -33.68 28.12
C ALA A 348 5.18 -34.66 27.62
N ASN A 349 4.84 -35.43 26.58
CA ASN A 349 5.69 -36.41 25.94
C ASN A 349 5.55 -36.27 24.41
N PRO A 350 6.65 -36.05 23.67
CA PRO A 350 6.60 -35.75 22.24
C PRO A 350 6.05 -36.89 21.37
N HIS A 351 5.94 -38.11 21.91
CA HIS A 351 5.32 -39.25 21.22
C HIS A 351 3.79 -39.17 21.15
N PHE A 352 3.15 -38.26 21.90
CA PHE A 352 1.72 -38.02 21.76
C PHE A 352 1.44 -36.96 20.71
N GLU A 353 0.59 -37.25 19.73
CA GLU A 353 -0.01 -36.23 18.88
C GLU A 353 -0.88 -35.27 19.69
N THR A 354 -1.06 -34.06 19.18
CA THR A 354 -1.89 -33.00 19.79
C THR A 354 -3.29 -33.49 20.18
N LYS A 355 -3.94 -34.32 19.36
CA LYS A 355 -5.27 -34.87 19.66
C LYS A 355 -5.27 -35.92 20.77
N GLN A 356 -4.18 -36.67 20.93
CA GLN A 356 -4.01 -37.59 22.05
C GLN A 356 -3.79 -36.82 23.35
N MET A 357 -2.92 -35.79 23.33
CA MET A 357 -2.71 -34.88 24.46
C MET A 357 -4.02 -34.22 24.89
N GLU A 358 -4.83 -33.75 23.94
CA GLU A 358 -6.15 -33.17 24.19
C GLU A 358 -7.08 -34.16 24.92
N GLN A 359 -7.07 -35.45 24.59
CA GLN A 359 -7.88 -36.43 25.32
C GLN A 359 -7.36 -36.69 26.73
N ILE A 360 -6.05 -36.64 26.96
CA ILE A 360 -5.49 -36.77 28.30
C ILE A 360 -5.89 -35.56 29.15
N LEU A 361 -5.70 -34.36 28.61
CA LEU A 361 -6.07 -33.10 29.25
C LEU A 361 -7.56 -33.06 29.61
N ARG A 362 -8.45 -33.36 28.65
CA ARG A 362 -9.91 -33.47 28.89
C ARG A 362 -10.27 -34.48 29.98
N GLY A 363 -9.49 -35.54 30.17
CA GLY A 363 -9.68 -36.49 31.26
C GLY A 363 -9.48 -35.84 32.62
N PHE A 364 -8.41 -35.06 32.77
CA PHE A 364 -8.14 -34.30 33.98
C PHE A 364 -9.16 -33.16 34.20
N GLU A 365 -9.57 -32.45 33.15
CA GLU A 365 -10.66 -31.46 33.20
C GLU A 365 -11.97 -32.09 33.73
N GLN A 366 -12.22 -33.35 33.37
CA GLN A 366 -13.37 -34.16 33.84
C GLN A 366 -13.16 -34.78 35.23
N ARG A 367 -12.10 -34.42 35.94
CA ARG A 367 -11.74 -34.90 37.28
C ARG A 367 -11.55 -36.42 37.35
N LEU A 368 -11.07 -37.04 36.27
CA LEU A 368 -10.54 -38.39 36.34
C LEU A 368 -9.27 -38.40 37.21
N SER A 369 -9.03 -39.48 37.96
CA SER A 369 -7.80 -39.61 38.74
C SER A 369 -6.61 -39.91 37.83
N LEU A 370 -5.39 -39.69 38.33
CA LEU A 370 -4.16 -40.06 37.62
C LEU A 370 -4.18 -41.52 37.16
N ASP A 371 -4.53 -42.44 38.06
CA ASP A 371 -4.61 -43.88 37.73
C ASP A 371 -5.60 -44.18 36.60
N GLU A 372 -6.77 -43.52 36.60
CA GLU A 372 -7.77 -43.68 35.54
C GLU A 372 -7.25 -43.15 34.20
N VAL A 373 -6.57 -42.00 34.20
CA VAL A 373 -5.99 -41.42 32.98
C VAL A 373 -4.86 -42.28 32.42
N LEU A 374 -4.00 -42.82 33.28
CA LEU A 374 -2.90 -43.70 32.89
C LEU A 374 -3.36 -44.99 32.20
N THR A 375 -4.61 -45.42 32.38
CA THR A 375 -5.14 -46.59 31.66
C THR A 375 -5.26 -46.40 30.15
N TYR A 376 -5.43 -45.16 29.69
CA TYR A 376 -5.60 -44.85 28.27
C TYR A 376 -4.55 -43.87 27.72
N ALA A 377 -3.73 -43.24 28.56
CA ALA A 377 -2.63 -42.35 28.16
C ALA A 377 -1.44 -43.15 27.60
N LEU A 378 -1.62 -43.80 26.45
CA LEU A 378 -0.61 -44.61 25.77
C LEU A 378 -0.34 -44.05 24.37
N PRO A 379 0.91 -43.72 24.00
CA PRO A 379 1.21 -43.13 22.69
C PRO A 379 0.77 -43.99 21.50
N ASP A 380 0.76 -45.31 21.67
CA ASP A 380 0.36 -46.27 20.64
C ASP A 380 -1.17 -46.31 20.39
N LEU A 381 -1.99 -45.74 21.28
CA LEU A 381 -3.44 -45.68 21.11
C LEU A 381 -3.85 -44.45 20.31
N THR A 382 -4.69 -44.61 19.30
CA THR A 382 -5.23 -43.47 18.55
C THR A 382 -6.03 -42.53 19.45
N TRP A 383 -6.08 -41.23 19.12
CA TRP A 383 -6.88 -40.26 19.88
C TRP A 383 -8.36 -40.68 20.01
N TYR A 384 -8.89 -41.42 19.02
CA TYR A 384 -10.26 -41.92 19.04
C TYR A 384 -10.45 -43.05 20.06
N GLU A 385 -9.50 -43.99 20.13
CA GLU A 385 -9.50 -45.05 21.15
C GLU A 385 -9.39 -44.45 22.56
N MET A 386 -8.50 -43.46 22.73
CA MET A 386 -8.38 -42.70 23.98
C MET A 386 -9.69 -41.99 24.35
N LYS A 387 -10.34 -41.32 23.38
CA LYS A 387 -11.64 -40.65 23.56
C LYS A 387 -12.71 -41.65 24.03
N LYS A 388 -12.75 -42.85 23.45
CA LYS A 388 -13.70 -43.91 23.83
C LYS A 388 -13.45 -44.39 25.26
N GLN A 389 -12.20 -44.67 25.62
CA GLN A 389 -11.83 -45.13 26.97
C GLN A 389 -12.07 -44.04 28.03
N ARG A 390 -11.66 -42.80 27.77
CA ARG A 390 -11.96 -41.63 28.63
C ARG A 390 -13.46 -41.51 28.89
N ARG A 391 -14.29 -41.60 27.84
CA ARG A 391 -15.77 -41.52 27.97
C ARG A 391 -16.34 -42.64 28.82
N SER A 392 -15.82 -43.88 28.70
CA SER A 392 -16.28 -44.98 29.57
C SER A 392 -15.96 -44.77 31.05
N LEU A 393 -14.84 -44.10 31.36
CA LEU A 393 -14.44 -43.76 32.73
C LEU A 393 -15.25 -42.56 33.28
N GLY A 394 -15.52 -41.55 32.44
CA GLY A 394 -16.24 -40.33 32.83
C GLY A 394 -17.75 -40.51 33.04
N ASN A 395 -18.39 -41.48 32.36
CA ASN A 395 -19.83 -41.74 32.45
C ASN A 395 -20.32 -42.12 33.87
N GLY A 396 -19.43 -42.50 34.79
CA GLY A 396 -19.76 -42.76 36.20
C GLY A 396 -19.75 -41.53 37.11
N LYS A 397 -19.06 -40.44 36.74
CA LYS A 397 -18.82 -39.27 37.59
C LYS A 397 -19.64 -38.03 37.21
N ALA A 398 -20.17 -37.96 35.98
CA ALA A 398 -20.94 -36.83 35.48
C ALA A 398 -22.38 -36.68 36.05
N ARG A 399 -22.83 -37.53 37.00
CA ARG A 399 -24.21 -37.51 37.53
C ARG A 399 -24.45 -36.70 38.81
N LYS A 400 -23.46 -35.98 39.34
CA LYS A 400 -23.69 -35.08 40.49
C LYS A 400 -23.12 -33.68 40.25
N GLY A 401 -23.92 -32.88 39.56
CA GLY A 401 -24.01 -31.43 39.77
C GLY A 401 -23.08 -30.54 38.94
N ALA A 402 -23.44 -30.29 37.68
CA ALA A 402 -23.30 -29.00 37.00
C ALA A 402 -23.95 -29.09 35.60
N HIS A 403 -24.50 -27.98 35.10
CA HIS A 403 -25.01 -27.85 33.72
C HIS A 403 -23.95 -28.30 32.72
N ALA A 404 -24.32 -29.19 31.79
CA ALA A 404 -23.50 -29.53 30.64
C ALA A 404 -23.22 -28.23 29.85
N PRO A 405 -21.95 -27.90 29.53
CA PRO A 405 -21.71 -26.94 28.47
C PRO A 405 -22.29 -27.55 27.18
N ASN A 406 -22.99 -26.74 26.38
CA ASN A 406 -23.52 -27.13 25.07
C ASN A 406 -22.39 -27.74 24.21
N GLU A 407 -22.32 -29.07 24.17
CA GLU A 407 -21.55 -29.82 23.17
C GLU A 407 -22.44 -29.98 21.94
N THR A 408 -22.55 -28.93 21.12
CA THR A 408 -23.07 -29.04 19.75
C THR A 408 -21.91 -29.15 18.79
N ASP A 409 -21.84 -30.31 18.15
CA ASP A 409 -21.31 -30.64 16.83
C ASP A 409 -19.84 -30.34 16.51
N ASP A 410 -19.23 -31.35 15.88
CA ASP A 410 -17.89 -31.32 15.32
C ASP A 410 -17.81 -30.25 14.21
N GLN A 411 -17.31 -29.06 14.56
CA GLN A 411 -16.55 -28.24 13.63
C GLN A 411 -15.16 -28.00 14.25
N PRO A 412 -14.07 -28.14 13.48
CA PRO A 412 -12.74 -27.87 13.98
C PRO A 412 -12.68 -26.38 14.35
N ASP A 413 -12.40 -26.10 15.61
CA ASP A 413 -12.27 -24.75 16.13
C ASP A 413 -10.91 -24.15 15.67
N GLU A 414 -10.74 -24.02 14.35
CA GLU A 414 -9.59 -23.39 13.68
C GLU A 414 -9.49 -21.89 14.02
N ARG A 415 -10.54 -21.33 14.64
CA ARG A 415 -10.64 -19.91 14.99
C ARG A 415 -9.66 -19.47 16.08
N MET A 416 -9.14 -20.38 16.90
CA MET A 416 -8.17 -20.03 17.95
C MET A 416 -6.73 -19.87 17.42
N PHE A 417 -6.40 -20.43 16.25
CA PHE A 417 -5.09 -20.24 15.62
C PHE A 417 -5.00 -18.92 14.84
N ALA A 418 -6.13 -18.41 14.32
CA ALA A 418 -6.17 -17.20 13.49
C ALA A 418 -6.34 -15.87 14.27
N PHE A 419 -6.79 -15.91 15.54
CA PHE A 419 -7.26 -14.70 16.24
C PHE A 419 -6.16 -13.84 16.88
N SER A 420 -5.00 -14.40 17.20
CA SER A 420 -3.85 -13.64 17.73
C SER A 420 -3.02 -12.97 16.62
N TYR A 421 -3.03 -13.54 15.41
CA TYR A 421 -2.26 -13.04 14.27
C TYR A 421 -2.94 -11.86 13.55
N THR A 422 -4.28 -11.83 13.49
CA THR A 422 -5.01 -10.85 12.67
C THR A 422 -5.33 -9.54 13.40
N LYS A 423 -5.59 -9.53 14.71
CA LYS A 423 -6.22 -8.37 15.37
C LYS A 423 -5.28 -7.20 15.67
N THR A 424 -3.98 -7.45 15.82
CA THR A 424 -2.99 -6.40 16.14
C THR A 424 -2.26 -5.89 14.88
N TYR A 425 -2.21 -6.69 13.81
CA TYR A 425 -1.47 -6.37 12.58
C TYR A 425 -2.36 -5.97 11.39
N SER A 426 -3.67 -6.24 11.39
CA SER A 426 -4.50 -5.96 10.20
C SER A 426 -4.79 -4.48 9.93
N LYS A 427 -4.67 -3.59 10.92
CA LYS A 427 -5.01 -2.17 10.74
C LYS A 427 -3.93 -1.31 10.08
N ARG A 428 -2.73 -1.85 9.80
CA ARG A 428 -1.65 -1.08 9.14
C ARG A 428 -0.97 -1.75 7.94
N PHE A 429 -1.32 -2.98 7.58
CA PHE A 429 -0.61 -3.74 6.53
C PHE A 429 -1.38 -3.95 5.20
N TYR A 430 -2.58 -3.40 5.04
CA TYR A 430 -3.35 -3.51 3.78
C TYR A 430 -2.92 -2.51 2.67
N VAL A 431 -1.66 -2.07 2.65
CA VAL A 431 -1.17 -1.14 1.61
C VAL A 431 -0.14 -1.77 0.66
N TYR A 432 0.37 -2.98 0.92
CA TYR A 432 1.38 -3.59 0.04
C TYR A 432 1.12 -5.08 -0.20
N ALA A 433 0.16 -5.37 -1.08
CA ALA A 433 0.09 -6.61 -1.84
C ALA A 433 -0.44 -6.25 -3.23
N ASP A 434 0.43 -5.63 -4.03
CA ASP A 434 0.12 -5.37 -5.43
C ASP A 434 0.17 -6.70 -6.19
N SER A 435 -0.96 -7.00 -6.85
CA SER A 435 -1.32 -8.20 -7.60
C SER A 435 -1.69 -9.47 -6.79
N ARG A 436 -3.00 -9.74 -6.79
CA ARG A 436 -3.68 -11.02 -6.51
C ARG A 436 -2.98 -12.24 -7.13
N GLU A 437 -2.30 -12.03 -8.26
CA GLU A 437 -1.56 -13.05 -9.00
C GLU A 437 -0.30 -13.54 -8.27
N ALA A 438 0.38 -12.68 -7.49
CA ALA A 438 1.56 -13.08 -6.71
C ALA A 438 1.20 -13.97 -5.51
N ALA A 439 0.09 -13.66 -4.84
CA ALA A 439 -0.43 -14.48 -3.74
C ALA A 439 -0.95 -15.84 -4.25
N GLN A 440 -1.63 -15.84 -5.39
CA GLN A 440 -2.16 -17.05 -6.01
C GLN A 440 -1.05 -17.98 -6.52
N LYS A 441 -0.01 -17.42 -7.16
CA LYS A 441 1.16 -18.17 -7.60
C LYS A 441 1.96 -18.79 -6.44
N PHE A 442 2.08 -18.09 -5.32
CA PHE A 442 2.73 -18.62 -4.11
C PHE A 442 1.96 -19.81 -3.49
N ILE A 443 0.64 -19.80 -3.59
CA ILE A 443 -0.22 -20.90 -3.12
C ILE A 443 -0.13 -22.08 -4.09
N GLU A 444 -0.18 -21.84 -5.39
CA GLU A 444 -0.06 -22.87 -6.44
C GLU A 444 1.31 -23.56 -6.42
N ASP A 445 2.42 -22.83 -6.30
CA ASP A 445 3.78 -23.38 -6.18
C ASP A 445 3.92 -24.29 -4.94
N ARG A 446 3.17 -23.99 -3.87
CA ARG A 446 3.18 -24.79 -2.63
C ARG A 446 2.33 -26.06 -2.77
N ILE A 447 1.23 -26.01 -3.52
CA ILE A 447 0.37 -27.16 -3.84
C ILE A 447 1.07 -28.13 -4.80
N GLU A 448 1.82 -27.65 -5.80
CA GLU A 448 2.60 -28.53 -6.70
C GLU A 448 3.78 -29.21 -5.98
N SER A 449 4.36 -28.60 -4.95
CA SER A 449 5.45 -29.18 -4.17
C SER A 449 4.98 -30.26 -3.17
N ALA A 450 3.70 -30.25 -2.79
CA ALA A 450 3.09 -31.19 -1.86
C ALA A 450 2.27 -32.22 -2.66
N GLY A 451 2.96 -33.23 -3.19
CA GLY A 451 2.33 -34.28 -4.01
C GLY A 451 1.07 -34.88 -3.39
N GLY A 452 -0.08 -34.53 -3.95
CA GLY A 452 -1.37 -35.20 -3.81
C GLY A 452 -2.09 -35.00 -2.47
N ILE A 453 -2.90 -33.94 -2.38
CA ILE A 453 -3.92 -33.79 -1.33
C ILE A 453 -5.27 -34.33 -1.89
N PRO A 454 -6.07 -35.11 -1.11
CA PRO A 454 -7.39 -35.58 -1.54
C PRO A 454 -8.39 -34.44 -1.77
N VAL A 455 -9.33 -34.67 -2.69
CA VAL A 455 -10.31 -33.70 -3.26
C VAL A 455 -11.22 -33.04 -2.20
N GLU A 456 -11.24 -33.52 -0.96
CA GLU A 456 -12.05 -32.98 0.14
C GLU A 456 -11.47 -31.69 0.77
N ASP A 457 -10.18 -31.38 0.54
CA ASP A 457 -9.54 -30.13 1.03
C ASP A 457 -9.68 -28.93 0.05
N LEU A 458 -10.17 -29.17 -1.18
CA LEU A 458 -10.45 -28.11 -2.17
C LEU A 458 -11.68 -27.27 -1.79
N GLU A 459 -12.69 -27.88 -1.15
CA GLU A 459 -13.88 -27.17 -0.66
C GLU A 459 -13.56 -26.21 0.50
N LEU A 460 -12.53 -26.51 1.30
CA LEU A 460 -12.01 -25.64 2.37
C LEU A 460 -11.21 -24.45 1.84
N ALA A 461 -10.46 -24.63 0.76
CA ALA A 461 -9.76 -23.53 0.08
C ALA A 461 -10.73 -22.57 -0.62
N GLU A 462 -11.79 -23.08 -1.26
CA GLU A 462 -12.86 -22.24 -1.84
C GLU A 462 -13.68 -21.51 -0.76
N ALA A 463 -13.91 -22.13 0.39
CA ALA A 463 -14.58 -21.49 1.52
C ALA A 463 -13.78 -20.31 2.12
N ALA A 464 -12.45 -20.40 2.16
CA ALA A 464 -11.59 -19.31 2.62
C ALA A 464 -11.60 -18.10 1.67
N VAL A 465 -11.71 -18.32 0.36
CA VAL A 465 -11.85 -17.26 -0.66
C VAL A 465 -13.24 -16.60 -0.60
N THR A 466 -14.29 -17.38 -0.29
CA THR A 466 -15.67 -16.89 -0.24
C THR A 466 -15.95 -16.09 1.05
N TYR A 467 -15.30 -16.43 2.15
CA TYR A 467 -15.44 -15.70 3.42
C TYR A 467 -14.82 -14.28 3.35
N ASP A 468 -13.75 -14.10 2.58
CA ASP A 468 -13.06 -12.80 2.37
C ASP A 468 -13.83 -11.85 1.43
N GLN A 469 -14.66 -12.38 0.52
CA GLN A 469 -15.57 -11.58 -0.34
C GLN A 469 -16.68 -10.87 0.47
N SER A 470 -17.21 -11.51 1.51
CA SER A 470 -18.29 -10.92 2.33
C SER A 470 -17.84 -9.75 3.22
N LEU A 471 -16.54 -9.67 3.50
CA LEU A 471 -15.91 -8.60 4.27
C LEU A 471 -15.54 -7.38 3.41
N THR A 472 -15.31 -7.59 2.11
CA THR A 472 -15.02 -6.51 1.15
C THR A 472 -16.29 -5.86 0.58
N GLU A 473 -17.39 -6.61 0.43
CA GLU A 473 -18.67 -6.05 -0.05
C GLU A 473 -19.39 -5.15 0.97
N ASN A 474 -19.24 -5.39 2.29
CA ASN A 474 -19.83 -4.54 3.34
C ASN A 474 -19.13 -3.18 3.54
N LEU A 475 -18.03 -2.92 2.83
CA LEU A 475 -17.30 -1.64 2.88
C LEU A 475 -17.68 -0.69 1.73
N TYR A 476 -18.52 -1.11 0.77
CA TYR A 476 -18.84 -0.36 -0.45
C TYR A 476 -20.27 0.19 -0.56
N GLU A 477 -21.17 -0.10 0.37
CA GLU A 477 -22.53 0.45 0.34
C GLU A 477 -22.74 1.48 1.46
N HIS A 478 -22.37 2.76 1.21
CA HIS A 478 -23.10 3.97 1.62
C HIS A 478 -22.29 5.23 1.26
N PRO A 479 -22.65 5.97 0.18
CA PRO A 479 -22.05 7.24 -0.14
C PRO A 479 -22.74 8.42 0.56
N THR A 480 -21.95 9.46 0.84
CA THR A 480 -22.26 10.89 1.10
C THR A 480 -22.56 11.44 2.52
N ALA A 481 -21.56 12.20 3.00
CA ALA A 481 -21.60 13.62 3.42
C ALA A 481 -22.05 14.00 4.84
N ILE A 482 -21.08 14.38 5.70
CA ILE A 482 -21.11 15.62 6.52
C ILE A 482 -19.68 16.19 6.68
N MET A 483 -19.53 17.42 6.17
CA MET A 483 -18.52 18.49 6.31
C MET A 483 -17.29 18.36 7.24
N GLU A 484 -16.17 18.85 6.70
CA GLU A 484 -15.01 19.43 7.37
C GLU A 484 -15.37 20.33 8.57
N LYS A 485 -14.70 20.14 9.71
CA LYS A 485 -13.90 21.16 10.41
C LYS A 485 -13.34 20.63 11.74
N ASP A 486 -12.06 20.96 11.96
CA ASP A 486 -11.36 21.00 13.25
C ASP A 486 -11.23 19.68 14.03
N ILE A 487 -10.07 19.01 13.94
CA ILE A 487 -9.28 18.49 15.09
C ILE A 487 -7.85 18.21 14.58
N TYR A 488 -7.00 19.24 14.62
CA TYR A 488 -5.58 19.11 14.93
C TYR A 488 -5.26 20.22 15.93
N ARG A 489 -5.10 19.83 17.21
CA ARG A 489 -4.32 20.53 18.24
C ARG A 489 -4.38 19.69 19.53
N LEU A 490 -3.42 18.78 19.68
CA LEU A 490 -3.02 18.31 21.01
C LEU A 490 -1.79 19.13 21.42
N PRO A 491 -1.80 19.84 22.57
CA PRO A 491 -0.72 20.71 22.98
C PRO A 491 0.50 19.94 23.50
N SER A 492 1.67 20.53 23.28
CA SER A 492 2.98 20.05 23.71
C SER A 492 3.12 19.93 25.23
N SER A 493 4.00 19.03 25.65
CA SER A 493 4.24 18.47 26.97
C SER A 493 4.85 19.41 28.03
N ASN A 494 4.46 20.69 28.09
CA ASN A 494 5.01 21.65 29.07
C ASN A 494 3.99 22.33 30.00
N ALA A 495 2.79 21.75 30.17
CA ALA A 495 1.74 22.30 31.06
C ALA A 495 1.34 21.40 32.24
N LEU A 496 2.21 20.47 32.67
CA LEU A 496 1.97 19.60 33.85
C LEU A 496 2.95 19.80 35.01
N ALA A 497 3.74 20.89 35.01
CA ALA A 497 4.68 21.20 36.09
C ALA A 497 4.23 22.31 37.07
N SER A 498 3.07 22.96 36.86
CA SER A 498 2.65 24.10 37.69
C SER A 498 1.32 23.93 38.43
N ALA A 499 0.76 22.72 38.50
CA ALA A 499 -0.47 22.42 39.25
C ALA A 499 -0.23 21.48 40.46
N ARG A 500 0.92 21.65 41.12
CA ARG A 500 1.25 21.07 42.44
C ARG A 500 1.54 22.18 43.45
N GLN A 501 0.67 23.17 43.55
CA GLN A 501 0.62 24.13 44.66
C GLN A 501 -0.74 24.86 44.62
N ALA A 502 -1.43 24.90 45.77
CA ALA A 502 -2.84 25.26 45.98
C ALA A 502 -3.84 24.20 45.47
N GLY A 503 -4.74 23.62 46.24
CA GLY A 503 -5.42 24.09 47.45
C GLY A 503 -6.87 23.64 47.27
N GLY A 504 -7.41 22.89 48.23
CA GLY A 504 -8.63 22.11 48.05
C GLY A 504 -9.95 22.89 48.01
N ALA A 505 -11.00 22.08 47.87
CA ALA A 505 -12.41 22.33 48.14
C ALA A 505 -13.28 22.91 46.99
N GLY A 506 -14.30 22.11 46.64
CA GLY A 506 -15.63 22.62 46.28
C GLY A 506 -15.95 22.66 44.79
N ILE A 507 -16.86 21.77 44.36
CA ILE A 507 -18.26 22.10 44.04
C ILE A 507 -18.83 20.98 43.14
N ALA A 508 -19.91 20.38 43.64
CA ALA A 508 -20.77 19.47 42.92
C ALA A 508 -21.78 20.21 42.02
N SER A 509 -22.36 19.47 41.07
CA SER A 509 -23.70 19.63 40.48
C SER A 509 -23.81 20.29 39.10
N LYS A 510 -24.70 19.67 38.29
CA LYS A 510 -25.29 20.06 36.99
C LYS A 510 -24.46 19.63 35.76
N LEU A 511 -24.95 18.84 34.79
CA LEU A 511 -26.30 18.61 34.27
C LEU A 511 -26.42 17.21 33.64
N PHE A 512 -27.51 16.52 33.94
CA PHE A 512 -28.06 15.44 33.11
C PHE A 512 -29.57 15.65 32.99
N LYS A 513 -30.11 15.30 31.82
CA LYS A 513 -31.53 15.16 31.42
C LYS A 513 -32.28 16.41 30.95
N ARG A 514 -32.52 16.44 29.63
CA ARG A 514 -33.81 16.83 29.05
C ARG A 514 -34.16 15.87 27.91
N SER A 515 -35.20 15.07 28.13
CA SER A 515 -36.00 14.42 27.07
C SER A 515 -37.47 14.46 27.50
N GLY A 516 -38.33 14.84 26.55
CA GLY A 516 -39.80 14.82 26.62
C GLY A 516 -40.43 15.94 27.45
N GLN A 517 -41.54 16.56 27.07
CA GLN A 517 -42.37 16.49 25.88
C GLN A 517 -43.37 17.68 25.96
N GLN A 518 -43.67 18.28 24.81
CA GLN A 518 -44.99 18.81 24.38
C GLN A 518 -45.78 19.92 25.12
N ASN A 519 -46.37 20.75 24.24
CA ASN A 519 -47.69 21.40 24.27
C ASN A 519 -47.82 22.88 24.65
N ARG A 520 -48.11 23.66 23.58
CA ARG A 520 -49.22 24.61 23.39
C ARG A 520 -49.77 25.33 24.64
N ALA A 521 -49.55 26.64 24.70
CA ALA A 521 -50.56 27.67 24.43
C ALA A 521 -49.84 29.01 24.21
#